data_AF-A0A538L7U0-F1
#
_entry.id   AF-A0A538L7U0-F1
#
_cell.length_a   1.000
_cell.length_b   1.000
_cell.length_c   1.000
_cell.angle_alpha   90.00
_cell.angle_beta   90.00
_cell.angle_gamma   90.00
#
_symmetry.space_group_name_H-M   'P 1'
#
loop_
_entity.id
_entity.type
_entity.pdbx_description
1 polymer ?
#
loop_
_entity_poly.entity_id
_entity_poly.type
_entity_poly.pdbx_seq_one_letter_code
_entity_poly.pdbx_strand_id
1 'polypeptide(L)'
;MAPTDRDKISPLALDHVAVWTEVRDAIAGFVTAHLGMHVIERTDTFTLVGADARLGKLTLFDAEGPREPGVLERVVLSVSDLDAAVAALPADTPRDRAGDLVTFEAPGGLGVGLVQTDEPQVAYDIHHVVLRVPEPARAHDELEALGFDARGDALAVEEKEIRLEAGERGGEERPLLNHIALLVDSARAVGDEVERRGGQIDRFVDAENTLAVFVEGPDGIKLEYVEHKPTFSLV
;
A
#
# COMPACT_ATOMS: atom_id res chain seq x y z
N MET A 1 -2.33 23.94 -24.17
CA MET A 1 -1.40 24.52 -23.18
C MET A 1 -0.70 23.34 -22.54
N ALA A 2 0.63 23.24 -22.58
CA ALA A 2 1.31 22.15 -21.88
C ALA A 2 1.07 22.34 -20.36
N PRO A 3 0.76 21.29 -19.61
CA PRO A 3 0.65 21.39 -18.15
C PRO A 3 1.97 21.94 -17.61
N THR A 4 1.88 22.93 -16.72
CA THR A 4 3.07 23.44 -16.04
C THR A 4 3.44 22.49 -14.90
N ASP A 5 4.71 22.49 -14.49
CA ASP A 5 5.23 21.63 -13.41
C ASP A 5 4.47 21.80 -12.06
N ARG A 6 3.68 22.88 -11.93
CA ARG A 6 2.79 23.16 -10.78
C ARG A 6 1.47 22.40 -10.79
N ASP A 7 1.13 21.77 -11.91
CA ASP A 7 -0.13 21.06 -12.10
C ASP A 7 0.06 19.54 -11.96
N LYS A 8 1.25 19.04 -11.58
CA LYS A 8 1.49 17.61 -11.37
C LYS A 8 1.15 17.22 -9.92
N ILE A 9 0.42 16.14 -9.74
CA ILE A 9 0.28 15.48 -8.43
C ILE A 9 1.64 14.87 -8.11
N SER A 10 2.24 15.27 -6.99
CA SER A 10 3.60 14.85 -6.59
C SER A 10 3.57 14.25 -5.18
N PRO A 11 3.30 12.94 -5.06
CA PRO A 11 3.48 12.20 -3.83
C PRO A 11 4.93 12.25 -3.34
N LEU A 12 5.09 12.40 -2.03
CA LEU A 12 6.37 12.44 -1.33
C LEU A 12 6.82 11.05 -0.84
N ALA A 13 5.88 10.13 -0.62
CA ALA A 13 6.14 8.77 -0.17
C ALA A 13 4.88 7.91 -0.32
N LEU A 14 5.04 6.58 -0.42
CA LEU A 14 3.96 5.65 -0.07
C LEU A 14 3.91 5.55 1.46
N ASP A 15 2.79 6.00 2.03
CA ASP A 15 2.60 6.09 3.47
C ASP A 15 2.14 4.74 4.05
N HIS A 16 1.06 4.17 3.51
CA HIS A 16 0.57 2.88 3.95
C HIS A 16 -0.27 2.16 2.91
N VAL A 17 -0.41 0.84 3.09
CA VAL A 17 -1.39 0.01 2.37
C VAL A 17 -2.46 -0.40 3.37
N ALA A 18 -3.69 0.01 3.09
CA ALA A 18 -4.82 -0.31 3.95
C ALA A 18 -5.55 -1.55 3.44
N VAL A 19 -5.87 -2.47 4.35
CA VAL A 19 -6.67 -3.65 4.05
C VAL A 19 -7.87 -3.77 4.98
N TRP A 20 -8.96 -4.31 4.46
CA TRP A 20 -10.08 -4.78 5.24
C TRP A 20 -9.86 -6.23 5.67
N THR A 21 -10.31 -6.64 6.85
CA THR A 21 -10.17 -8.04 7.29
C THR A 21 -11.13 -8.38 8.43
N GLU A 22 -11.58 -9.64 8.50
CA GLU A 22 -12.29 -10.18 9.66
C GLU A 22 -11.34 -10.71 10.75
N VAL A 23 -10.04 -10.78 10.46
CA VAL A 23 -9.00 -11.34 11.34
C VAL A 23 -7.87 -10.34 11.63
N ARG A 24 -8.23 -9.07 11.88
CA ARG A 24 -7.29 -7.95 12.14
C ARG A 24 -6.18 -8.31 13.12
N ASP A 25 -6.54 -8.91 14.25
CA ASP A 25 -5.58 -9.26 15.31
C ASP A 25 -4.66 -10.41 14.94
N ALA A 26 -5.12 -11.35 14.12
CA ALA A 26 -4.28 -12.44 13.62
C ALA A 26 -3.23 -11.90 12.65
N ILE A 27 -3.60 -10.96 11.76
CA ILE A 27 -2.65 -10.30 10.85
C ILE A 27 -1.63 -9.50 11.65
N ALA A 28 -2.08 -8.62 12.56
CA ALA A 28 -1.18 -7.82 13.40
C ALA A 28 -0.23 -8.71 14.22
N GLY A 29 -0.74 -9.77 14.85
CA GLY A 29 0.08 -10.73 15.59
C GLY A 29 1.11 -11.43 14.72
N PHE A 30 0.73 -11.85 13.51
CA PHE A 30 1.63 -12.52 12.58
C PHE A 30 2.79 -11.62 12.14
N VAL A 31 2.48 -10.40 11.65
CA VAL A 31 3.53 -9.51 11.12
C VAL A 31 4.45 -8.98 12.22
N THR A 32 3.95 -8.85 13.44
CA THR A 32 4.78 -8.43 14.59
C THR A 32 5.62 -9.57 15.16
N ALA A 33 5.13 -10.80 15.13
CA ALA A 33 5.89 -11.96 15.60
C ALA A 33 6.97 -12.42 14.60
N HIS A 34 6.70 -12.30 13.29
CA HIS A 34 7.51 -12.94 12.25
C HIS A 34 8.16 -11.98 11.25
N LEU A 35 7.62 -10.78 11.06
CA LEU A 35 8.04 -9.87 9.98
C LEU A 35 8.63 -8.56 10.50
N GLY A 36 9.25 -8.56 11.69
CA GLY A 36 9.99 -7.41 12.22
C GLY A 36 9.17 -6.13 12.46
N MET A 37 7.85 -6.18 12.29
CA MET A 37 6.96 -5.04 12.50
C MET A 37 6.60 -4.88 13.98
N HIS A 38 6.09 -3.72 14.34
CA HIS A 38 5.46 -3.46 15.62
C HIS A 38 4.13 -2.72 15.41
N VAL A 39 3.27 -2.74 16.43
CA VAL A 39 2.06 -1.92 16.45
C VAL A 39 2.48 -0.47 16.69
N ILE A 40 2.20 0.40 15.72
CA ILE A 40 2.44 1.84 15.80
C ILE A 40 1.26 2.50 16.50
N GLU A 41 0.04 2.16 16.05
CA GLU A 41 -1.19 2.68 16.61
C GLU A 41 -2.27 1.61 16.62
N ARG A 42 -3.11 1.64 17.65
CA ARG A 42 -4.28 0.78 17.76
C ARG A 42 -5.45 1.59 18.28
N THR A 43 -6.52 1.59 17.51
CA THR A 43 -7.79 2.26 17.84
C THR A 43 -8.92 1.24 17.76
N ASP A 44 -10.14 1.68 18.06
CA ASP A 44 -11.32 0.84 17.84
C ASP A 44 -11.56 0.58 16.34
N THR A 45 -11.14 1.51 15.46
CA THR A 45 -11.40 1.44 14.01
C THR A 45 -10.32 0.72 13.23
N PHE A 46 -9.05 0.85 13.61
CA PHE A 46 -7.93 0.23 12.89
C PHE A 46 -6.76 -0.18 13.79
N THR A 47 -5.89 -1.03 13.25
CA THR A 47 -4.55 -1.29 13.80
C THR A 47 -3.51 -0.96 12.72
N LEU A 48 -2.56 -0.10 13.05
CA LEU A 48 -1.47 0.32 12.18
C LEU A 48 -0.18 -0.40 12.61
N VAL A 49 0.45 -1.10 11.68
CA VAL A 49 1.70 -1.85 11.92
C VAL A 49 2.75 -1.51 10.88
N GLY A 50 4.01 -1.52 11.27
CA GLY A 50 5.14 -1.24 10.38
C GLY A 50 6.48 -1.49 11.07
N ALA A 51 7.55 -1.50 10.29
CA ALA A 51 8.91 -1.59 10.84
C ALA A 51 9.41 -0.24 11.41
N ASP A 52 8.94 0.88 10.84
CA ASP A 52 9.17 2.26 11.30
C ASP A 52 7.93 3.10 10.98
N ALA A 53 7.47 3.93 11.91
CA ALA A 53 6.26 4.74 11.75
C ALA A 53 6.36 5.79 10.62
N ARG A 54 7.59 6.14 10.21
CA ARG A 54 7.86 7.13 9.15
C ARG A 54 7.95 6.53 7.75
N LEU A 55 7.98 5.20 7.64
CA LEU A 55 8.09 4.48 6.37
C LEU A 55 6.75 3.86 5.96
N GLY A 56 6.78 2.85 5.08
CA GLY A 56 5.56 2.20 4.62
C GLY A 56 4.94 1.34 5.72
N LYS A 57 3.62 1.45 5.88
CA LYS A 57 2.87 0.76 6.94
C LYS A 57 1.74 -0.10 6.37
N LEU A 58 1.22 -1.01 7.17
CA LEU A 58 -0.05 -1.68 6.92
C LEU A 58 -1.11 -1.13 7.89
N THR A 59 -2.24 -0.67 7.34
CA THR A 59 -3.40 -0.27 8.13
C THR A 59 -4.47 -1.34 8.03
N LEU A 60 -4.83 -1.94 9.15
CA LEU A 60 -5.75 -3.07 9.22
C LEU A 60 -7.09 -2.60 9.76
N PHE A 61 -8.13 -2.67 8.95
CA PHE A 61 -9.50 -2.31 9.33
C PHE A 61 -10.36 -3.55 9.52
N ASP A 62 -11.19 -3.54 10.57
CA ASP A 62 -12.17 -4.61 10.78
C ASP A 62 -13.24 -4.56 9.68
N ALA A 63 -13.64 -5.74 9.21
CA ALA A 63 -14.78 -5.90 8.33
C ALA A 63 -15.49 -7.25 8.56
N GLU A 64 -16.77 -7.30 8.21
CA GLU A 64 -17.57 -8.51 8.33
C GLU A 64 -17.28 -9.50 7.18
N GLY A 65 -16.94 -10.73 7.57
CA GLY A 65 -16.78 -11.86 6.66
C GLY A 65 -15.43 -11.89 5.92
N PRO A 66 -15.15 -13.00 5.22
CA PRO A 66 -13.91 -13.17 4.48
C PRO A 66 -13.81 -12.13 3.37
N ARG A 67 -12.57 -11.73 3.07
CA ARG A 67 -12.28 -10.81 1.97
C ARG A 67 -11.77 -11.55 0.75
N GLU A 68 -12.18 -11.05 -0.40
CA GLU A 68 -11.68 -11.49 -1.69
C GLU A 68 -10.37 -10.77 -1.97
N PRO A 69 -9.34 -11.40 -2.56
CA PRO A 69 -8.06 -10.74 -2.80
C PRO A 69 -8.21 -9.39 -3.52
N GLY A 70 -9.18 -9.28 -4.42
CA GLY A 70 -9.35 -8.09 -5.22
C GLY A 70 -8.15 -7.86 -6.12
N VAL A 71 -7.94 -6.60 -6.49
CA VAL A 71 -6.73 -6.17 -7.20
C VAL A 71 -5.45 -6.34 -6.37
N LEU A 72 -5.51 -6.47 -5.03
CA LEU A 72 -4.30 -6.66 -4.22
C LEU A 72 -3.84 -8.13 -4.31
N GLU A 73 -2.66 -8.32 -4.91
CA GLU A 73 -2.04 -9.63 -4.95
C GLU A 73 -1.13 -9.86 -3.75
N ARG A 74 -0.21 -8.93 -3.48
CA ARG A 74 0.67 -9.02 -2.32
C ARG A 74 1.34 -7.69 -1.98
N VAL A 75 1.73 -7.58 -0.71
CA VAL A 75 2.68 -6.56 -0.24
C VAL A 75 4.04 -7.22 -0.05
N VAL A 76 5.08 -6.67 -0.66
CA VAL A 76 6.45 -7.21 -0.60
C VAL A 76 7.31 -6.36 0.30
N LEU A 77 7.99 -7.01 1.25
CA LEU A 77 8.87 -6.40 2.23
C LEU A 77 10.33 -6.67 1.87
N SER A 78 11.19 -5.68 2.08
CA SER A 78 12.64 -5.85 1.92
C SER A 78 13.25 -6.52 3.14
N VAL A 79 14.21 -7.42 2.95
CA VAL A 79 14.99 -8.04 4.04
C VAL A 79 16.46 -8.07 3.67
N SER A 80 17.34 -7.98 4.66
CA SER A 80 18.78 -8.07 4.45
C SER A 80 19.28 -9.51 4.28
N ASP A 81 18.58 -10.47 4.88
CA ASP A 81 18.88 -11.90 4.81
C ASP A 81 17.56 -12.66 4.63
N LEU A 82 17.33 -13.13 3.41
CA LEU A 82 16.09 -13.81 3.04
C LEU A 82 15.96 -15.18 3.69
N ASP A 83 17.06 -15.92 3.84
CA ASP A 83 17.01 -17.26 4.42
C ASP A 83 16.72 -17.19 5.92
N ALA A 84 17.30 -16.21 6.64
CA ALA A 84 16.98 -15.95 8.03
C ALA A 84 15.52 -15.49 8.21
N ALA A 85 15.03 -14.60 7.35
CA ALA A 85 13.65 -14.13 7.40
C ALA A 85 12.64 -15.27 7.16
N VAL A 86 12.92 -16.15 6.19
CA VAL A 86 12.09 -17.33 5.91
C VAL A 86 12.13 -18.34 7.05
N ALA A 87 13.28 -18.52 7.71
CA ALA A 87 13.39 -19.40 8.87
C ALA A 87 12.60 -18.90 10.10
N ALA A 88 12.30 -17.60 10.17
CA ALA A 88 11.49 -17.01 11.24
C ALA A 88 9.98 -17.19 11.05
N LEU A 89 9.52 -17.56 9.85
CA LEU A 89 8.11 -17.86 9.57
C LEU A 89 7.68 -19.17 10.27
N PRO A 90 6.38 -19.34 10.57
CA PRO A 90 5.86 -20.62 11.05
C PRO A 90 6.21 -21.76 10.09
N ALA A 91 6.68 -22.88 10.63
CA ALA A 91 7.27 -23.97 9.85
C ALA A 91 6.33 -24.54 8.78
N ASP A 92 5.03 -24.52 9.04
CA ASP A 92 3.94 -25.01 8.21
C ASP A 92 3.38 -23.98 7.22
N THR A 93 3.90 -22.75 7.20
CA THR A 93 3.50 -21.71 6.23
C THR A 93 3.86 -22.15 4.81
N PRO A 94 2.88 -22.42 3.93
CA PRO A 94 3.13 -22.70 2.52
C PRO A 94 3.78 -21.47 1.88
N ARG A 95 4.83 -21.71 1.09
CA ARG A 95 5.62 -20.63 0.50
C ARG A 95 6.23 -21.07 -0.82
N ASP A 96 6.30 -20.12 -1.73
CA ASP A 96 6.93 -20.29 -3.04
C ASP A 96 8.19 -19.43 -3.10
N ARG A 97 9.26 -19.98 -3.69
CA ARG A 97 10.51 -19.25 -3.91
C ARG A 97 10.79 -19.10 -5.40
N ALA A 98 11.07 -17.88 -5.82
CA ALA A 98 11.51 -17.55 -7.17
C ALA A 98 12.70 -16.59 -7.10
N GLY A 99 13.91 -17.13 -7.27
CA GLY A 99 15.15 -16.34 -7.10
C GLY A 99 15.26 -15.76 -5.69
N ASP A 100 15.40 -14.44 -5.60
CA ASP A 100 15.55 -13.67 -4.36
C ASP A 100 14.21 -13.21 -3.77
N LEU A 101 13.10 -13.79 -4.23
CA LEU A 101 11.75 -13.54 -3.72
C LEU A 101 11.16 -14.82 -3.12
N VAL A 102 10.63 -14.72 -1.91
CA VAL A 102 9.75 -15.73 -1.30
C VAL A 102 8.37 -15.14 -1.06
N THR A 103 7.33 -15.80 -1.55
CA THR A 103 5.94 -15.39 -1.36
C THR A 103 5.15 -16.40 -0.54
N PHE A 104 4.20 -15.93 0.25
CA PHE A 104 3.31 -16.74 1.08
C PHE A 104 2.03 -15.96 1.40
N GLU A 105 1.05 -16.62 2.02
CA GLU A 105 -0.14 -15.96 2.55
C GLU A 105 -0.05 -15.83 4.08
N ALA A 106 -0.23 -14.61 4.57
CA ALA A 106 -0.48 -14.32 5.97
C ALA A 106 -1.97 -14.57 6.32
N PRO A 107 -2.38 -14.54 7.60
CA PRO A 107 -3.77 -14.72 7.99
C PRO A 107 -4.73 -13.82 7.21
N GLY A 108 -5.95 -14.30 6.96
CA GLY A 108 -6.97 -13.55 6.22
C GLY A 108 -6.72 -13.46 4.71
N GLY A 109 -5.81 -14.27 4.16
CA GLY A 109 -5.51 -14.32 2.73
C GLY A 109 -4.64 -13.16 2.24
N LEU A 110 -3.97 -12.45 3.15
CA LEU A 110 -3.06 -11.37 2.77
C LEU A 110 -1.80 -11.95 2.13
N GLY A 111 -1.65 -11.77 0.82
CA GLY A 111 -0.41 -12.12 0.12
C GLY A 111 0.75 -11.27 0.61
N VAL A 112 1.86 -11.93 0.94
CA VAL A 112 3.11 -11.28 1.38
C VAL A 112 4.28 -11.81 0.57
N GLY A 113 5.23 -10.94 0.27
CA GLY A 113 6.53 -11.31 -0.28
C GLY A 113 7.68 -10.83 0.61
N LEU A 114 8.79 -11.56 0.60
CA LEU A 114 10.07 -11.14 1.16
C LEU A 114 11.10 -11.15 0.04
N VAL A 115 11.75 -10.01 -0.18
CA VAL A 115 12.80 -9.85 -1.19
C VAL A 115 14.11 -9.45 -0.53
N GLN A 116 15.21 -10.12 -0.92
CA GLN A 116 16.51 -9.72 -0.42
C GLN A 116 16.97 -8.43 -1.08
N THR A 117 17.43 -7.48 -0.27
CA THR A 117 18.11 -6.26 -0.71
C THR A 117 19.42 -6.15 0.05
N ASP A 118 20.51 -5.75 -0.62
CA ASP A 118 21.84 -5.72 0.01
C ASP A 118 21.91 -4.74 1.20
N GLU A 119 21.24 -3.59 1.08
CA GLU A 119 21.26 -2.52 2.09
C GLU A 119 19.87 -1.87 2.24
N PRO A 120 18.88 -2.55 2.85
CA PRO A 120 17.59 -1.91 3.12
C PRO A 120 17.77 -0.79 4.14
N GLN A 121 17.09 0.35 3.93
CA GLN A 121 17.08 1.43 4.92
C GLN A 121 16.59 0.93 6.29
N VAL A 122 15.50 0.16 6.27
CA VAL A 122 14.93 -0.54 7.42
C VAL A 122 14.46 -1.91 6.93
N ALA A 123 14.90 -2.98 7.61
CA ALA A 123 14.43 -4.33 7.31
C ALA A 123 12.92 -4.45 7.58
N TYR A 124 12.23 -5.19 6.72
CA TYR A 124 10.78 -5.37 6.69
C TYR A 124 9.96 -4.11 6.38
N ASP A 125 10.59 -3.05 5.85
CA ASP A 125 9.84 -1.97 5.21
C ASP A 125 9.20 -2.47 3.91
N ILE A 126 8.10 -1.83 3.51
CA ILE A 126 7.45 -2.10 2.22
C ILE A 126 8.42 -1.73 1.10
N HIS A 127 8.80 -2.71 0.31
CA HIS A 127 9.58 -2.53 -0.91
C HIS A 127 8.65 -2.18 -2.08
N HIS A 128 7.63 -3.00 -2.31
CA HIS A 128 6.68 -2.78 -3.39
C HIS A 128 5.35 -3.48 -3.14
N VAL A 129 4.32 -3.05 -3.85
CA VAL A 129 2.99 -3.68 -3.85
C VAL A 129 2.74 -4.24 -5.24
N VAL A 130 2.23 -5.47 -5.31
CA VAL A 130 1.80 -6.08 -6.57
C VAL A 130 0.29 -6.01 -6.65
N LEU A 131 -0.20 -5.38 -7.72
CA LEU A 131 -1.61 -5.33 -8.04
C LEU A 131 -1.87 -6.14 -9.30
N ARG A 132 -2.94 -6.93 -9.29
CA ARG A 132 -3.39 -7.68 -10.45
C ARG A 132 -4.61 -7.00 -11.06
N VAL A 133 -4.49 -6.60 -12.32
CA VAL A 133 -5.50 -5.83 -13.05
C VAL A 133 -5.76 -6.41 -14.44
N PRO A 134 -6.94 -6.20 -15.03
CA PRO A 134 -7.26 -6.76 -16.35
C PRO A 134 -6.41 -6.17 -17.48
N GLU A 135 -6.10 -4.87 -17.41
CA GLU A 135 -5.37 -4.13 -18.44
C GLU A 135 -4.20 -3.34 -17.84
N PRO A 136 -3.05 -3.99 -17.55
CA PRO A 136 -1.93 -3.34 -16.85
C PRO A 136 -1.43 -2.06 -17.50
N ALA A 137 -1.33 -2.01 -18.83
CA ALA A 137 -0.88 -0.81 -19.53
C ALA A 137 -1.84 0.38 -19.35
N ARG A 138 -3.16 0.14 -19.38
CA ARG A 138 -4.16 1.19 -19.14
C ARG A 138 -4.10 1.67 -17.69
N ALA A 139 -4.08 0.74 -16.74
CA ALA A 139 -3.96 1.06 -15.32
C ALA A 139 -2.65 1.78 -14.99
N HIS A 140 -1.56 1.45 -15.69
CA HIS A 140 -0.28 2.12 -15.57
C HIS A 140 -0.39 3.60 -15.94
N ASP A 141 -0.89 3.91 -17.15
CA ASP A 141 -1.05 5.28 -17.63
C ASP A 141 -1.99 6.11 -16.72
N GLU A 142 -3.07 5.49 -16.22
CA GLU A 142 -4.02 6.13 -15.31
C GLU A 142 -3.40 6.42 -13.93
N LEU A 143 -2.61 5.50 -13.38
CA LEU A 143 -1.89 5.71 -12.12
C LEU A 143 -0.75 6.73 -12.28
N GLU A 144 -0.04 6.76 -13.41
CA GLU A 144 0.94 7.81 -13.71
C GLU A 144 0.28 9.20 -13.71
N ALA A 145 -0.91 9.32 -14.31
CA ALA A 145 -1.70 10.55 -14.25
C ALA A 145 -2.15 10.93 -12.83
N LEU A 146 -2.15 9.98 -11.91
CA LEU A 146 -2.45 10.15 -10.48
C LEU A 146 -1.19 10.39 -9.62
N GLY A 147 -0.04 10.64 -10.26
CA GLY A 147 1.16 11.16 -9.60
C GLY A 147 2.23 10.12 -9.29
N PHE A 148 2.04 8.86 -9.70
CA PHE A 148 3.14 7.91 -9.72
C PHE A 148 4.13 8.24 -10.84
N ASP A 149 5.42 8.01 -10.61
CA ASP A 149 6.44 8.14 -11.66
C ASP A 149 6.63 6.80 -12.38
N ALA A 150 6.57 6.83 -13.72
CA ALA A 150 6.87 5.66 -14.52
C ALA A 150 8.37 5.31 -14.45
N ARG A 151 8.69 4.07 -14.07
CA ARG A 151 10.05 3.50 -14.03
C ARG A 151 10.07 2.15 -14.76
N GLY A 152 10.14 2.20 -16.08
CA GLY A 152 10.00 1.01 -16.91
C GLY A 152 8.58 0.48 -16.81
N ASP A 153 8.42 -0.77 -16.39
CA ASP A 153 7.11 -1.42 -16.21
C ASP A 153 6.52 -1.23 -14.79
N ALA A 154 7.25 -0.54 -13.90
CA ALA A 154 6.80 -0.23 -12.54
C ALA A 154 6.40 1.24 -12.41
N LEU A 155 5.49 1.50 -11.48
CA LEU A 155 5.12 2.83 -11.01
C LEU A 155 5.81 3.08 -9.69
N ALA A 156 6.37 4.26 -9.46
CA ALA A 156 7.14 4.55 -8.27
C ALA A 156 6.68 5.82 -7.54
N VAL A 157 6.90 5.81 -6.22
CA VAL A 157 6.91 7.00 -5.38
C VAL A 157 8.17 6.91 -4.51
N GLU A 158 9.10 7.84 -4.72
CA GLU A 158 10.45 7.77 -4.15
C GLU A 158 11.10 6.39 -4.37
N GLU A 159 11.39 5.63 -3.33
CA GLU A 159 12.07 4.31 -3.40
C GLU A 159 11.08 3.13 -3.48
N LYS A 160 9.76 3.38 -3.38
CA LYS A 160 8.73 2.33 -3.31
C LYS A 160 8.04 2.18 -4.65
N GLU A 161 7.69 0.94 -5.01
CA GLU A 161 7.07 0.62 -6.30
C GLU A 161 5.66 0.04 -6.17
N ILE A 162 4.84 0.27 -7.18
CA ILE A 162 3.64 -0.49 -7.52
C ILE A 162 3.94 -1.24 -8.82
N ARG A 163 3.71 -2.55 -8.80
CA ARG A 163 3.87 -3.43 -9.97
C ARG A 163 2.51 -3.95 -10.39
N LEU A 164 2.24 -3.90 -11.69
CA LEU A 164 0.98 -4.34 -12.25
C LEU A 164 1.17 -5.68 -12.98
N GLU A 165 0.39 -6.68 -12.58
CA GLU A 165 0.32 -7.97 -13.25
C GLU A 165 -1.03 -8.14 -13.96
N ALA A 166 -1.03 -8.79 -15.12
CA ALA A 166 -2.26 -9.08 -15.84
C ALA A 166 -3.09 -10.16 -15.10
N GLY A 167 -4.39 -9.97 -14.97
CA GLY A 167 -5.30 -11.03 -14.56
C GLY A 167 -6.75 -10.58 -14.36
N GLU A 168 -7.64 -11.56 -14.25
CA GLU A 168 -9.08 -11.36 -14.01
C GLU A 168 -9.35 -11.06 -12.52
N ARG A 169 -8.81 -9.94 -12.02
CA ARG A 169 -9.10 -9.43 -10.68
C ARG A 169 -9.60 -8.00 -10.76
N GLY A 170 -10.54 -7.65 -9.90
CA GLY A 170 -11.30 -6.39 -9.96
C GLY A 170 -12.81 -6.62 -10.06
N GLY A 171 -13.59 -5.76 -9.40
CA GLY A 171 -15.06 -5.84 -9.37
C GLY A 171 -15.65 -6.77 -8.31
N GLU A 172 -14.82 -7.29 -7.40
CA GLU A 172 -15.23 -8.06 -6.23
C GLU A 172 -16.13 -7.23 -5.30
N GLU A 173 -17.09 -7.87 -4.64
CA GLU A 173 -18.00 -7.18 -3.72
C GLU A 173 -17.32 -6.83 -2.39
N ARG A 174 -16.30 -7.62 -2.00
CA ARG A 174 -15.60 -7.48 -0.71
C ARG A 174 -14.08 -7.53 -0.87
N PRO A 175 -13.47 -6.55 -1.58
CA PRO A 175 -12.03 -6.55 -1.81
C PRO A 175 -11.24 -6.43 -0.50
N LEU A 176 -10.10 -7.12 -0.46
CA LEU A 176 -9.13 -7.07 0.63
C LEU A 176 -8.49 -5.68 0.69
N LEU A 177 -8.11 -5.13 -0.47
CA LEU A 177 -7.58 -3.77 -0.55
C LEU A 177 -8.67 -2.77 -0.14
N ASN A 178 -8.33 -1.91 0.82
CA ASN A 178 -9.13 -0.74 1.14
C ASN A 178 -8.66 0.46 0.31
N HIS A 179 -7.37 0.81 0.42
CA HIS A 179 -6.72 1.87 -0.36
C HIS A 179 -5.19 1.77 -0.25
N ILE A 180 -4.51 2.52 -1.13
CA ILE A 180 -3.07 2.81 -1.03
C ILE A 180 -2.92 4.29 -0.71
N ALA A 181 -2.24 4.61 0.39
CA ALA A 181 -2.04 5.96 0.85
C ALA A 181 -0.69 6.52 0.42
N LEU A 182 -0.72 7.76 -0.03
CA LEU A 182 0.40 8.53 -0.55
C LEU A 182 0.53 9.83 0.25
N LEU A 183 1.71 10.08 0.81
CA LEU A 183 1.99 11.32 1.52
C LEU A 183 2.12 12.47 0.50
N VAL A 184 1.50 13.61 0.75
CA VAL A 184 1.56 14.81 -0.10
C VAL A 184 1.69 16.08 0.73
N ASP A 185 2.19 17.15 0.10
CA ASP A 185 2.24 18.48 0.72
C ASP A 185 0.86 19.08 0.94
N SER A 186 -0.11 18.80 0.05
CA SER A 186 -1.48 19.30 0.20
C SER A 186 -2.53 18.38 -0.38
N ALA A 187 -3.37 17.79 0.49
CA ALA A 187 -4.48 16.93 0.06
C ALA A 187 -5.54 17.73 -0.71
N ARG A 188 -5.76 19.01 -0.36
CA ARG A 188 -6.70 19.88 -1.08
C ARG A 188 -6.25 20.16 -2.51
N ALA A 189 -4.96 20.49 -2.69
CA ALA A 189 -4.41 20.76 -4.02
C ALA A 189 -4.53 19.53 -4.94
N VAL A 190 -4.32 18.33 -4.40
CA VAL A 190 -4.55 17.08 -5.14
C VAL A 190 -6.02 16.92 -5.52
N GLY A 191 -6.95 17.16 -4.61
CA GLY A 191 -8.39 17.13 -4.89
C GLY A 191 -8.77 18.06 -6.05
N ASP A 192 -8.34 19.33 -5.99
CA ASP A 192 -8.61 20.32 -7.03
C ASP A 192 -8.02 19.91 -8.41
N GLU A 193 -6.85 19.26 -8.41
CA GLU A 193 -6.20 18.74 -9.62
C GLU A 193 -6.97 17.58 -10.22
N VAL A 194 -7.37 16.60 -9.40
CA VAL A 194 -8.14 15.43 -9.83
C VAL A 194 -9.48 15.87 -10.43
N GLU A 195 -10.22 16.75 -9.76
CA GLU A 195 -11.51 17.25 -10.28
C GLU A 195 -11.34 18.01 -11.60
N ARG A 196 -10.29 18.83 -11.73
CA ARG A 196 -9.99 19.57 -12.96
C ARG A 196 -9.63 18.67 -14.14
N ARG A 197 -9.06 17.49 -13.88
CA ARG A 197 -8.81 16.44 -14.88
C ARG A 197 -10.04 15.58 -15.17
N GLY A 198 -11.15 15.80 -14.46
CA GLY A 198 -12.38 15.01 -14.58
C GLY A 198 -12.34 13.69 -13.82
N GLY A 199 -11.39 13.51 -12.91
CA GLY A 199 -11.32 12.36 -12.01
C GLY A 199 -12.38 12.42 -10.90
N GLN A 200 -12.53 11.31 -10.17
CA GLN A 200 -13.57 11.16 -9.16
C GLN A 200 -12.98 11.20 -7.74
N ILE A 201 -13.51 12.10 -6.92
CA ILE A 201 -13.26 12.15 -5.48
C ILE A 201 -14.33 11.30 -4.77
N ASP A 202 -13.91 10.32 -3.97
CA ASP A 202 -14.82 9.57 -3.10
C ASP A 202 -15.22 10.43 -1.89
N ARG A 203 -14.21 10.96 -1.19
CA ARG A 203 -14.41 11.79 0.00
C ARG A 203 -13.19 12.62 0.37
N PHE A 204 -13.42 13.63 1.18
CA PHE A 204 -12.39 14.39 1.89
C PHE A 204 -12.53 14.16 3.39
N VAL A 205 -11.41 13.94 4.08
CA VAL A 205 -11.36 13.70 5.52
C VAL A 205 -10.51 14.78 6.18
N ASP A 206 -11.06 15.38 7.23
CA ASP A 206 -10.37 16.34 8.08
C ASP A 206 -10.33 15.76 9.51
N ALA A 207 -9.26 15.02 9.79
CA ALA A 207 -9.03 14.39 11.08
C ALA A 207 -8.17 15.30 11.97
N GLU A 208 -8.01 14.97 13.26
CA GLU A 208 -7.27 15.81 14.21
C GLU A 208 -5.87 16.17 13.72
N ASN A 209 -5.14 15.19 13.18
CA ASN A 209 -3.73 15.34 12.79
C ASN A 209 -3.47 15.22 11.29
N THR A 210 -4.46 14.88 10.48
CA THR A 210 -4.28 14.67 9.03
C THR A 210 -5.42 15.28 8.24
N LEU A 211 -5.10 15.71 7.01
CA LEU A 211 -6.07 15.95 5.95
C LEU A 211 -5.88 14.86 4.91
N ALA A 212 -6.96 14.30 4.38
CA ALA A 212 -6.86 13.31 3.33
C ALA A 212 -7.92 13.50 2.25
N VAL A 213 -7.56 13.23 1.01
CA VAL A 213 -8.52 13.11 -0.10
C VAL A 213 -8.45 11.69 -0.67
N PHE A 214 -9.61 11.06 -0.83
CA PHE A 214 -9.76 9.74 -1.42
C PHE A 214 -10.19 9.88 -2.87
N VAL A 215 -9.45 9.23 -3.77
CA VAL A 215 -9.61 9.31 -5.21
C VAL A 215 -9.85 7.91 -5.76
N GLU A 216 -10.84 7.78 -6.63
CA GLU A 216 -11.07 6.54 -7.37
C GLU A 216 -10.04 6.42 -8.51
N GLY A 217 -9.27 5.33 -8.50
CA GLY A 217 -8.32 4.97 -9.54
C GLY A 217 -8.84 3.84 -10.45
N PRO A 218 -7.98 3.31 -11.34
CA PRO A 218 -8.34 2.22 -12.23
C PRO A 218 -8.77 0.96 -11.47
N ASP A 219 -9.69 0.19 -12.06
CA ASP A 219 -10.00 -1.18 -11.62
C ASP A 219 -10.43 -1.32 -10.15
N GLY A 220 -10.98 -0.24 -9.56
CA GLY A 220 -11.39 -0.20 -8.16
C GLY A 220 -10.24 0.03 -7.17
N ILE A 221 -9.04 0.37 -7.65
CA ILE A 221 -7.93 0.82 -6.81
C ILE A 221 -8.27 2.20 -6.24
N LYS A 222 -8.43 2.28 -4.92
CA LYS A 222 -8.63 3.55 -4.22
C LYS A 222 -7.29 4.11 -3.77
N LEU A 223 -7.05 5.39 -4.05
CA LEU A 223 -5.89 6.12 -3.56
C LEU A 223 -6.31 7.08 -2.46
N GLU A 224 -5.53 7.17 -1.41
CA GLU A 224 -5.63 8.21 -0.39
C GLU A 224 -4.42 9.13 -0.51
N TYR A 225 -4.62 10.44 -0.62
CA TYR A 225 -3.53 11.42 -0.53
C TYR A 225 -3.60 12.09 0.82
N VAL A 226 -2.60 11.83 1.65
CA VAL A 226 -2.55 12.25 3.06
C VAL A 226 -1.59 13.42 3.22
N GLU A 227 -2.05 14.46 3.89
CA GLU A 227 -1.27 15.60 4.36
C GLU A 227 -1.20 15.55 5.88
N HIS A 228 0.00 15.48 6.44
CA HIS A 228 0.21 15.60 7.87
C HIS A 228 0.09 17.05 8.31
N LYS A 229 -0.78 17.34 9.28
CA LYS A 229 -0.91 18.68 9.84
C LYS A 229 0.38 19.03 10.62
N PRO A 230 0.75 20.32 10.73
CA PRO A 230 1.93 20.74 11.49
C PRO A 230 1.96 20.30 12.96
N THR A 231 0.81 19.93 13.53
CA THR A 231 0.67 19.40 14.88
C THR A 231 1.02 17.92 15.01
N PHE A 232 1.15 17.21 13.89
CA PHE A 232 1.50 15.80 13.86
C PHE A 232 3.00 15.62 14.10
N SER A 233 3.34 14.79 15.11
CA SER A 233 4.71 14.41 15.41
C SER A 233 4.81 12.90 15.44
N LEU A 234 5.60 12.35 14.51
CA LEU A 234 6.08 10.97 14.55
C LEU A 234 7.25 10.93 15.54
N VAL A 235 6.94 10.93 16.83
CA VAL A 235 7.94 10.75 17.92
C VAL A 235 8.27 9.29 18.12
#